data_AF-A0A2S7WDC4-F1
#
_entry.id   AF-A0A2S7WDC4-F1
#
_cell.length_a   1.000
_cell.length_b   1.000
_cell.length_c   1.000
_cell.angle_alpha   90.00
_cell.angle_beta   90.00
_cell.angle_gamma   90.00
#
_symmetry.space_group_name_H-M   'P 1'
#
loop_
_entity.id
_entity.type
_entity.pdbx_description
1 polymer ?
#
loop_
_entity_poly.entity_id
_entity_poly.type
_entity_poly.pdbx_seq_one_letter_code
_entity_poly.pdbx_strand_id
1 'polypeptide(L)'
;MTPNNQIKSNIVDLTFLNENFGQDYDSYSQMIVYFLEQSDEKVQQLKESVQTSDFINIKAAAHFLKSSFNVMGLKSTQSLIEMEHLSIQQSNIEKISELLKEVVIDFDESVVEYKRILSIVTAPK
;
A
#
# COMPACT_ATOMS: atom_id res chain seq x y z
N MET A 1 16.23 25.41 15.31
CA MET A 1 15.46 24.15 15.31
C MET A 1 14.01 24.51 15.12
N THR A 2 13.50 24.41 13.89
CA THR A 2 12.07 24.63 13.62
C THR A 2 11.26 23.50 14.25
N PRO A 3 10.05 23.76 14.78
CA PRO A 3 9.17 22.71 15.27
C PRO A 3 8.83 21.83 14.06
N ASN A 4 9.27 20.58 14.09
CA ASN A 4 9.07 19.64 13.00
C ASN A 4 7.58 19.27 12.99
N ASN A 5 6.77 19.94 12.15
CA ASN A 5 5.34 19.70 12.01
C ASN A 5 5.09 18.42 11.17
N GLN A 6 5.75 17.33 11.56
CA GLN A 6 5.72 16.06 10.85
C GLN A 6 4.41 15.36 11.12
N ILE A 7 3.77 14.91 10.04
CA ILE A 7 2.58 14.08 10.08
C ILE A 7 2.98 12.74 10.70
N LYS A 8 2.16 12.24 11.62
CA LYS A 8 2.36 10.97 12.31
C LYS A 8 1.18 10.05 12.06
N SER A 9 1.49 8.75 12.07
CA SER A 9 0.52 7.67 11.96
C SER A 9 0.98 6.48 12.80
N ASN A 10 0.01 5.73 13.33
CA ASN A 10 0.23 4.41 13.93
C ASN A 10 -0.20 3.27 12.99
N ILE A 11 -0.75 3.62 11.81
CA ILE A 11 -1.24 2.68 10.81
C ILE A 11 -0.16 2.45 9.75
N VAL A 12 0.40 3.54 9.20
CA VAL A 12 1.42 3.51 8.15
C VAL A 12 2.74 4.13 8.62
N ASP A 13 3.86 3.65 8.08
CA ASP A 13 5.17 4.30 8.25
C ASP A 13 5.32 5.47 7.28
N LEU A 14 5.33 6.69 7.81
CA LEU A 14 5.45 7.92 7.02
C LEU A 14 6.90 8.38 6.84
N THR A 15 7.90 7.62 7.26
CA THR A 15 9.32 8.03 7.23
C THR A 15 9.73 8.48 5.83
N PHE A 16 9.49 7.65 4.81
CA PHE A 16 9.83 7.99 3.43
C PHE A 16 9.12 9.26 2.95
N LEU A 17 7.81 9.37 3.17
CA LEU A 17 7.04 10.53 2.73
C LEU A 17 7.47 11.82 3.45
N ASN A 18 7.74 11.73 4.74
CA ASN A 18 8.18 12.87 5.54
C ASN A 18 9.59 13.35 5.13
N GLU A 19 10.51 12.44 4.83
CA GLU A 19 11.87 12.79 4.39
C GLU A 19 11.90 13.39 2.98
N ASN A 20 11.06 12.91 2.07
CA ASN A 20 11.07 13.35 0.67
C ASN A 20 10.11 14.51 0.39
N PHE A 21 8.98 14.59 1.09
CA PHE A 21 7.89 15.53 0.79
C PHE A 21 7.40 16.33 2.01
N GLY A 22 7.94 16.11 3.22
CA GLY A 22 7.41 16.70 4.45
C GLY A 22 7.41 18.24 4.52
N GLN A 23 8.09 18.92 3.59
CA GLN A 23 8.10 20.38 3.44
C GLN A 23 7.26 20.88 2.24
N ASP A 24 6.78 19.98 1.38
CA ASP A 24 5.98 20.27 0.20
C ASP A 24 4.69 19.45 0.25
N TYR A 25 3.66 20.01 0.88
CA TYR A 25 2.37 19.36 1.07
C TYR A 25 1.60 19.15 -0.24
N ASP A 26 1.86 19.94 -1.28
CA ASP A 26 1.26 19.73 -2.59
C ASP A 26 1.79 18.41 -3.18
N SER A 27 3.13 18.24 -3.22
CA SER A 27 3.76 16.99 -3.66
C SER A 27 3.42 15.81 -2.75
N TYR A 28 3.35 16.02 -1.44
CA TYR A 28 2.95 14.97 -0.48
C TYR A 28 1.53 14.46 -0.78
N SER A 29 0.58 15.38 -0.98
CA SER A 29 -0.80 15.03 -1.27
C SER A 29 -0.95 14.32 -2.62
N GLN A 30 -0.23 14.78 -3.66
CA GLN A 30 -0.23 14.14 -4.97
C GLN A 30 0.31 12.72 -4.91
N MET A 31 1.38 12.47 -4.13
CA MET A 31 1.92 11.13 -3.94
C MET A 31 0.90 10.20 -3.28
N ILE A 32 0.19 10.68 -2.24
CA ILE A 32 -0.87 9.89 -1.61
C ILE A 32 -2.00 9.58 -2.60
N VAL A 33 -2.48 10.59 -3.33
CA VAL A 33 -3.58 10.40 -4.31
C VAL A 33 -3.18 9.37 -5.36
N TYR A 34 -1.98 9.50 -5.93
CA TYR A 34 -1.45 8.55 -6.91
C TYR A 34 -1.37 7.12 -6.33
N PHE A 35 -0.86 6.98 -5.10
CA PHE A 35 -0.83 5.69 -4.43
C PHE A 35 -2.22 5.06 -4.28
N LEU A 36 -3.20 5.85 -3.79
CA LEU A 36 -4.56 5.36 -3.55
C LEU A 36 -5.21 4.89 -4.85
N GLU A 37 -5.10 5.67 -5.92
CA GLU A 37 -5.69 5.33 -7.23
C GLU A 37 -5.06 4.07 -7.82
N GLN A 38 -3.72 4.02 -7.90
CA GLN A 38 -3.02 2.90 -8.53
C GLN A 38 -3.12 1.61 -7.73
N SER A 39 -3.10 1.71 -6.40
CA SER A 39 -3.14 0.54 -5.53
C SER A 39 -4.53 -0.05 -5.42
N ASP A 40 -5.60 0.75 -5.47
CA ASP A 40 -6.97 0.25 -5.45
C ASP A 40 -7.25 -0.67 -6.65
N GLU A 41 -6.91 -0.22 -7.86
CA GLU A 41 -7.03 -1.03 -9.09
C GLU A 41 -6.22 -2.33 -8.96
N LYS A 42 -4.99 -2.26 -8.45
CA LYS A 42 -4.10 -3.42 -8.35
C LYS A 42 -4.52 -4.40 -7.25
N VAL A 43 -5.04 -3.92 -6.12
CA VAL A 43 -5.61 -4.76 -5.07
C VAL A 43 -6.86 -5.46 -5.58
N GLN A 44 -7.70 -4.79 -6.37
CA GLN A 44 -8.87 -5.42 -6.98
C GLN A 44 -8.45 -6.51 -8.00
N GLN A 45 -7.46 -6.23 -8.85
CA GLN A 45 -6.89 -7.22 -9.76
C GLN A 45 -6.33 -8.44 -9.00
N LEU A 46 -5.62 -8.20 -7.88
CA LEU A 46 -5.08 -9.27 -7.05
C LEU A 46 -6.20 -10.15 -6.47
N LYS A 47 -7.27 -9.54 -5.95
CA LYS A 47 -8.45 -10.26 -5.42
C LYS A 47 -9.06 -11.18 -6.48
N GLU A 48 -9.29 -10.66 -7.68
CA GLU A 48 -9.86 -11.43 -8.80
C GLU A 48 -8.94 -12.57 -9.24
N SER A 49 -7.64 -12.30 -9.34
CA SER A 49 -6.64 -13.29 -9.76
C SER A 49 -6.53 -14.44 -8.75
N VAL A 50 -6.64 -14.15 -7.45
CA VAL A 50 -6.68 -15.19 -6.41
C VAL A 50 -7.95 -16.04 -6.50
N GLN A 51 -9.11 -15.43 -6.82
CA GLN A 51 -10.36 -16.18 -7.00
C GLN A 51 -10.32 -17.13 -8.19
N THR A 52 -9.61 -16.76 -9.26
CA THR A 52 -9.46 -17.56 -10.47
C THR A 52 -8.21 -18.44 -10.49
N SER A 53 -7.42 -18.44 -9.40
CA SER A 53 -6.13 -19.13 -9.31
C SER A 53 -5.15 -18.76 -10.42
N ASP A 54 -5.20 -17.51 -10.89
CA ASP A 54 -4.32 -16.99 -11.94
C ASP A 54 -2.98 -16.57 -11.37
N PHE A 55 -2.07 -17.53 -11.18
CA PHE A 55 -0.74 -17.31 -10.63
C PHE A 55 0.09 -16.28 -11.42
N ILE A 56 -0.14 -16.12 -12.73
CA ILE A 56 0.60 -15.14 -13.53
C ILE A 56 0.22 -13.73 -13.09
N ASN A 57 -1.09 -13.46 -12.97
CA ASN A 57 -1.58 -12.15 -12.54
C ASN A 57 -1.39 -11.91 -11.04
N ILE A 58 -1.49 -12.94 -10.19
CA ILE A 58 -1.14 -12.82 -8.77
C ILE A 58 0.31 -12.38 -8.62
N LYS A 59 1.26 -13.02 -9.32
CA LYS A 59 2.69 -12.62 -9.29
C LYS A 59 2.87 -11.16 -9.70
N ALA A 60 2.27 -10.75 -10.82
CA ALA A 60 2.44 -9.40 -11.35
C ALA A 60 1.85 -8.33 -10.42
N ALA A 61 0.65 -8.56 -9.88
CA ALA A 61 0.01 -7.65 -8.94
C ALA A 61 0.77 -7.60 -7.60
N ALA A 62 1.20 -8.74 -7.06
CA ALA A 62 1.98 -8.80 -5.84
C ALA A 62 3.33 -8.06 -5.97
N HIS A 63 4.02 -8.23 -7.10
CA HIS A 63 5.27 -7.52 -7.39
C HIS A 63 5.11 -6.00 -7.36
N PHE A 64 4.08 -5.50 -8.05
CA PHE A 64 3.77 -4.06 -8.10
C PHE A 64 3.44 -3.53 -6.70
N LEU A 65 2.47 -4.17 -6.03
CA LEU A 65 1.97 -3.74 -4.74
C LEU A 65 3.07 -3.76 -3.69
N LYS A 66 3.97 -4.76 -3.71
CA LYS A 66 5.11 -4.85 -2.77
C LYS A 66 5.95 -3.57 -2.76
N SER A 67 6.33 -3.08 -3.94
CA SER A 67 7.13 -1.85 -4.03
C SER A 67 6.34 -0.63 -3.56
N SER A 68 5.07 -0.54 -3.96
CA SER A 68 4.19 0.57 -3.58
C SER A 68 3.96 0.61 -2.07
N PHE A 69 3.63 -0.52 -1.48
CA PHE A 69 3.33 -0.69 -0.06
C PHE A 69 4.57 -0.43 0.80
N ASN A 70 5.75 -0.86 0.35
CA ASN A 70 7.00 -0.56 1.04
C ASN A 70 7.30 0.94 1.07
N VAL A 71 7.11 1.66 -0.05
CA VAL A 71 7.32 3.11 -0.13
C VAL A 71 6.31 3.87 0.73
N MET A 72 5.09 3.38 0.77
CA MET A 72 3.98 3.99 1.53
C MET A 72 3.86 3.41 2.96
N GLY A 73 4.83 2.61 3.41
CA GLY A 73 4.89 2.17 4.81
C GLY A 73 3.78 1.24 5.27
N LEU A 74 3.20 0.44 4.37
CA LEU A 74 2.20 -0.58 4.68
C LEU A 74 2.85 -1.84 5.28
N LYS A 75 2.16 -2.49 6.23
CA LYS A 75 2.71 -3.60 7.03
C LYS A 75 2.71 -4.93 6.28
N SER A 76 1.81 -5.11 5.33
CA SER A 76 1.58 -6.34 4.57
C SER A 76 2.59 -6.60 3.44
N THR A 77 3.67 -5.82 3.38
CA THR A 77 4.77 -5.99 2.39
C THR A 77 5.34 -7.41 2.40
N GLN A 78 5.49 -8.04 3.58
CA GLN A 78 5.99 -9.42 3.67
C GLN A 78 4.99 -10.45 3.12
N SER A 79 3.69 -10.23 3.33
CA SER A 79 2.63 -11.08 2.77
C SER A 79 2.66 -11.02 1.24
N LEU A 80 2.88 -9.84 0.64
CA LEU A 80 3.04 -9.67 -0.80
C LEU A 80 4.29 -10.37 -1.36
N ILE A 81 5.42 -10.33 -0.64
CA ILE A 81 6.64 -11.08 -1.01
C ILE A 81 6.34 -12.57 -1.10
N GLU A 82 5.64 -13.12 -0.10
CA GLU A 82 5.32 -14.54 -0.06
C GLU A 82 4.30 -14.93 -1.15
N MET A 83 3.27 -14.11 -1.38
CA MET A 83 2.33 -14.31 -2.48
C MET A 83 3.03 -14.33 -3.85
N GLU A 84 3.97 -13.42 -4.09
CA GLU A 84 4.77 -13.38 -5.32
C GLU A 84 5.58 -14.68 -5.48
N HIS A 85 6.24 -15.12 -4.41
CA HIS A 85 7.05 -16.34 -4.41
C HIS A 85 6.22 -17.62 -4.67
N LEU A 86 5.11 -17.79 -3.95
CA LEU A 86 4.17 -18.92 -4.15
C LEU A 86 3.59 -18.92 -5.57
N SER A 87 3.35 -17.74 -6.14
CA SER A 87 2.86 -17.61 -7.51
C SER A 87 3.90 -17.99 -8.57
N ILE A 88 5.18 -17.70 -8.33
CA ILE A 88 6.28 -18.18 -9.19
C ILE A 88 6.32 -19.70 -9.20
N GLN A 89 6.07 -20.32 -8.04
CA GLN A 89 6.02 -21.78 -7.88
C GLN A 89 4.70 -22.40 -8.34
N GLN A 90 3.69 -21.57 -8.63
CA GLN A 90 2.31 -22.00 -8.94
C GLN A 90 1.75 -22.94 -7.87
N SER A 91 1.98 -22.62 -6.60
CA SER A 91 1.70 -23.49 -5.47
C SER A 91 0.87 -22.80 -4.38
N ASN A 92 0.15 -23.61 -3.60
CA ASN A 92 -0.50 -23.23 -2.34
C ASN A 92 -1.43 -22.00 -2.45
N ILE A 93 -2.43 -22.09 -3.33
CA ILE A 93 -3.43 -21.02 -3.53
C ILE A 93 -4.22 -20.74 -2.25
N GLU A 94 -4.38 -21.74 -1.39
CA GLU A 94 -5.02 -21.60 -0.07
C GLU A 94 -4.22 -20.62 0.80
N LYS A 95 -2.88 -20.76 0.84
CA LYS A 95 -2.04 -19.82 1.58
C LYS A 95 -2.05 -18.43 0.96
N ILE A 96 -2.02 -18.33 -0.36
CA ILE A 96 -2.17 -17.05 -1.06
C ILE A 96 -3.50 -16.37 -0.67
N SER A 97 -4.59 -17.14 -0.56
CA SER A 97 -5.90 -16.63 -0.14
C SER A 97 -5.91 -16.13 1.31
N GLU A 98 -5.17 -16.78 2.22
CA GLU A 98 -4.98 -16.27 3.59
C GLU A 98 -4.19 -14.96 3.62
N LEU A 99 -3.05 -14.92 2.91
CA LEU A 99 -2.20 -13.74 2.81
C LEU A 99 -2.94 -12.56 2.17
N LEU A 100 -3.80 -12.82 1.18
CA LEU A 100 -4.64 -11.79 0.59
C LEU A 100 -5.53 -11.09 1.63
N LYS A 101 -6.06 -11.81 2.62
CA LYS A 101 -6.90 -11.20 3.67
C LYS A 101 -6.10 -10.19 4.49
N GLU A 102 -4.85 -10.53 4.83
CA GLU A 102 -3.95 -9.63 5.55
C GLU A 102 -3.64 -8.37 4.73
N VAL A 103 -3.33 -8.54 3.43
CA VAL A 103 -3.07 -7.45 2.50
C VAL A 103 -4.28 -6.52 2.38
N VAL A 104 -5.49 -7.07 2.27
CA VAL A 104 -6.71 -6.28 2.12
C VAL A 104 -7.03 -5.50 3.40
N ILE A 105 -6.90 -6.12 4.58
CA ILE A 105 -7.13 -5.43 5.86
C ILE A 105 -6.15 -4.26 6.02
N ASP A 106 -4.86 -4.51 5.81
CA ASP A 106 -3.81 -3.49 5.93
C ASP A 106 -3.99 -2.35 4.91
N PHE A 107 -4.39 -2.68 3.67
CA PHE A 107 -4.70 -1.68 2.65
C PHE A 107 -5.92 -0.83 3.04
N ASP A 108 -7.02 -1.45 3.45
CA ASP A 108 -8.25 -0.74 3.82
C ASP A 108 -8.03 0.20 5.01
N GLU A 109 -7.28 -0.24 6.03
CA GLU A 109 -6.87 0.60 7.16
C GLU A 109 -6.00 1.78 6.71
N SER A 110 -5.05 1.51 5.80
CA SER A 110 -4.15 2.53 5.25
C SER A 110 -4.89 3.55 4.39
N VAL A 111 -5.91 3.14 3.62
CA VAL A 111 -6.76 4.04 2.84
C VAL A 111 -7.48 5.04 3.75
N VAL A 112 -8.04 4.56 4.87
CA VAL A 112 -8.70 5.44 5.86
C VAL A 112 -7.69 6.43 6.44
N GLU A 113 -6.52 5.96 6.81
CA GLU A 113 -5.47 6.81 7.37
C GLU A 113 -4.96 7.84 6.38
N TYR A 114 -4.74 7.46 5.13
CA TYR A 114 -4.29 8.38 4.09
C TYR A 114 -5.34 9.43 3.75
N LYS A 115 -6.63 9.10 3.79
CA LYS A 115 -7.71 10.08 3.67
C LYS A 115 -7.70 11.08 4.84
N ARG A 116 -7.45 10.60 6.07
CA ARG A 116 -7.25 11.49 7.23
C ARG A 116 -6.05 12.41 7.01
N ILE A 117 -4.92 11.88 6.55
CA ILE A 117 -3.70 12.66 6.27
C ILE A 117 -3.95 13.72 5.19
N LEU A 118 -4.62 13.35 4.09
CA LEU A 118 -5.01 14.28 3.03
C LEU A 118 -5.82 15.46 3.58
N SER A 119 -6.76 15.21 4.49
CA SER A 119 -7.55 16.29 5.11
C SER A 119 -6.72 17.28 5.93
N ILE A 120 -5.53 16.87 6.41
CA ILE A 120 -4.62 17.74 7.17
C ILE A 120 -3.75 18.57 6.22
N VAL A 121 -3.18 17.94 5.20
CA VAL A 121 -2.22 18.62 4.30
C VAL A 121 -2.89 19.52 3.27
N THR A 122 -4.17 19.28 2.97
CA THR A 122 -4.96 20.09 2.02
C THR A 122 -5.88 21.12 2.68
N ALA A 123 -5.90 21.18 4.03
CA ALA A 123 -6.72 22.16 4.73
C ALA A 123 -6.25 23.60 4.40
N PRO A 124 -7.17 24.55 4.18
CA PRO A 124 -6.80 25.95 4.01
C PRO A 124 -6.08 26.44 5.27
N LYS A 125 -4.87 26.99 5.08
CA LYS A 125 -4.04 27.57 6.15
C LYS A 125 -4.56 28.93 6.60
#